data_AF-A0A7X6VH14-F1
#
_entry.id   AF-A0A7X6VH14-F1
#
_cell.length_a   1.000
_cell.length_b   1.000
_cell.length_c   1.000
_cell.angle_alpha   90.00
_cell.angle_beta   90.00
_cell.angle_gamma   90.00
#
_symmetry.space_group_name_H-M   'P 1'
#
loop_
_entity.id
_entity.type
_entity.pdbx_description
1 polymer ?
#
loop_
_entity_poly.entity_id
_entity_poly.type
_entity_poly.pdbx_seq_one_letter_code
_entity_poly.pdbx_strand_id
1 'polypeptide(L)'
;MGITRATLYEWRKRFPDISDALTTNKEVADRQVENALYKKANGYEYEERKTFISTDSSGKEIKKVEVVRRYAQPDTASIIYWLNNRMPKKWKNQPRFDSDASGDSKFDELLKEALLTRLSDGTEHKK
;
A
#
# COMPACT_ATOMS: atom_id res chain seq x y z
N MET A 1 22.40 14.31 25.80
CA MET A 1 21.73 15.60 26.07
C MET A 1 20.93 15.46 27.36
N GLY A 2 21.30 16.19 28.42
CA GLY A 2 20.77 16.02 29.78
C GLY A 2 19.40 16.68 30.02
N ILE A 3 18.50 16.65 29.05
CA ILE A 3 17.16 17.25 29.18
C ILE A 3 16.08 16.17 29.17
N THR A 4 15.01 16.40 29.95
CA THR A 4 13.85 15.50 29.93
C THR A 4 12.99 15.79 28.71
N ARG A 5 12.27 14.76 28.21
CA ARG A 5 11.31 14.91 27.09
C ARG A 5 10.27 16.01 27.33
N ALA A 6 9.86 16.18 28.59
CA ALA A 6 8.89 17.20 28.99
C ALA A 6 9.46 18.61 28.75
N THR A 7 10.71 18.85 29.13
CA THR A 7 11.41 20.11 28.87
C THR A 7 11.46 20.43 27.37
N LEU A 8 11.73 19.43 26.52
CA LEU A 8 11.75 19.62 25.07
C LEU A 8 10.37 20.02 24.50
N TYR A 9 9.29 19.38 24.96
CA TYR A 9 7.93 19.75 24.54
C TYR A 9 7.54 21.15 25.02
N GLU A 10 7.96 21.52 26.22
CA GLU A 10 7.72 22.86 26.77
C GLU A 10 8.46 23.92 25.97
N TRP A 11 9.72 23.65 25.58
CA TRP A 11 10.48 24.54 24.71
C TRP A 11 9.86 24.67 23.32
N ARG A 12 9.30 23.59 22.77
CA ARG A 12 8.56 23.66 21.50
C ARG A 12 7.35 24.59 21.58
N LYS A 13 6.66 24.65 22.72
CA LYS A 13 5.50 25.55 22.92
C LYS A 13 5.93 27.00 23.13
N ARG A 14 7.03 27.21 23.86
CA ARG A 14 7.49 28.54 24.27
C ARG A 14 8.36 29.24 23.23
N PHE A 15 9.02 28.50 22.35
CA PHE A 15 9.92 29.03 21.33
C PHE A 15 9.45 28.61 19.93
N PRO A 16 8.77 29.51 19.19
CA PRO A 16 8.31 29.26 17.83
C PRO A 16 9.43 28.80 16.89
N ASP A 17 10.61 29.42 16.97
CA ASP A 17 11.77 29.07 16.14
C ASP A 17 12.20 27.60 16.26
N ILE A 18 12.11 27.03 17.48
CA ILE A 18 12.40 25.60 17.72
C ILE A 18 11.32 24.72 17.10
N SER A 19 10.05 25.14 17.22
CA SER A 19 8.93 24.43 16.59
C SER A 19 9.04 24.46 15.06
N ASP A 20 9.41 25.60 14.49
CA ASP A 20 9.55 25.79 13.04
C ASP A 20 10.72 24.97 12.51
N ALA A 21 11.89 25.02 13.16
CA ALA A 21 13.05 24.19 12.79
C ALA A 21 12.74 22.68 12.84
N LEU A 22 11.92 22.24 13.80
CA LEU A 22 11.45 20.85 13.87
C LEU A 22 10.42 20.50 12.80
N THR A 23 9.59 21.46 12.39
CA THR A 23 8.54 21.24 11.37
C THR A 23 9.12 21.25 9.97
N THR A 24 10.05 22.15 9.66
CA THR A 24 10.78 22.17 8.39
C THR A 24 11.48 20.84 8.12
N ASN A 25 12.09 20.23 9.15
CA ASN A 25 12.71 18.91 9.01
C ASN A 25 11.70 17.80 8.69
N LYS A 26 10.47 17.89 9.22
CA LYS A 26 9.40 16.93 8.90
C LYS A 26 8.94 17.08 7.45
N GLU A 27 8.74 18.30 6.97
CA GLU A 27 8.34 18.51 5.58
C GLU A 27 9.40 17.98 4.59
N VAL A 28 10.69 18.12 4.92
CA VAL A 28 11.76 17.55 4.09
C VAL A 28 11.69 16.03 4.08
N ALA A 29 11.44 15.40 5.22
CA ALA A 29 11.26 13.95 5.31
C ALA A 29 10.01 13.49 4.54
N ASP A 30 8.89 14.19 4.67
CA ASP A 30 7.65 13.89 3.96
C ASP A 30 7.86 13.99 2.44
N ARG A 31 8.51 15.05 1.95
CA ARG A 31 8.87 15.20 0.52
C ARG A 31 9.79 14.08 0.02
N GLN A 32 10.70 13.58 0.86
CA GLN A 32 11.55 12.44 0.48
C GLN A 32 10.73 11.16 0.31
N VAL A 33 9.79 10.91 1.22
CA VAL A 33 8.88 9.76 1.13
C VAL A 33 7.99 9.87 -0.10
N GLU A 34 7.43 11.04 -0.38
CA GLU A 34 6.62 11.29 -1.59
C GLU A 34 7.42 11.02 -2.87
N ASN A 35 8.66 11.50 -2.95
CA ASN A 35 9.53 11.26 -4.10
C ASN A 35 9.89 9.78 -4.26
N ALA A 36 10.14 9.07 -3.15
CA ALA A 36 10.40 7.64 -3.18
C ALA A 36 9.15 6.86 -3.61
N LEU A 37 7.98 7.21 -3.09
CA LEU A 37 6.70 6.62 -3.47
C LEU A 37 6.41 6.83 -4.95
N TYR A 38 6.63 8.04 -5.48
CA TYR A 38 6.46 8.36 -6.89
C TYR A 38 7.38 7.51 -7.79
N LYS A 39 8.67 7.39 -7.43
CA LYS A 39 9.61 6.52 -8.15
C LYS A 39 9.15 5.06 -8.12
N LYS A 40 8.69 4.58 -6.97
CA LYS A 40 8.20 3.21 -6.81
C LYS A 40 6.91 2.96 -7.61
N ALA A 41 6.03 3.95 -7.72
CA ALA A 41 4.80 3.87 -8.50
C ALA A 41 5.04 3.89 -10.01
N ASN A 42 6.08 4.56 -10.51
CA ASN A 42 6.41 4.58 -11.94
C ASN A 42 7.37 3.45 -12.37
N GLY A 43 8.09 2.86 -11.42
CA GLY A 43 9.30 2.10 -11.72
C GLY A 43 10.49 3.02 -11.95
N TYR A 44 11.69 2.52 -11.65
CA TYR A 44 12.92 3.29 -11.80
C TYR A 44 14.11 2.40 -12.14
N GLU A 45 15.04 2.93 -12.92
CA GLU A 45 16.33 2.27 -13.14
C GLU A 45 17.26 2.54 -11.97
N TYR A 46 17.96 1.50 -11.52
CA TYR A 46 19.00 1.60 -10.51
C TYR A 46 20.25 0.85 -10.96
N GLU A 47 21.40 1.40 -10.58
CA GLU A 47 22.70 0.79 -10.81
C GLU A 47 23.12 0.03 -9.55
N GLU A 48 23.23 -1.29 -9.67
CA GLU A 48 23.79 -2.14 -8.62
C GLU A 48 25.31 -2.22 -8.84
N ARG A 49 26.08 -1.64 -7.92
CA ARG A 49 27.55 -1.72 -7.95
C ARG A 49 28.01 -2.92 -7.14
N LYS A 50 28.62 -3.91 -7.80
CA LYS A 50 29.28 -5.02 -7.13
C LYS A 50 30.79 -4.78 -7.14
N THR A 51 31.37 -4.62 -5.96
CA THR A 51 32.82 -4.52 -5.78
C THR A 51 33.39 -5.89 -5.49
N PHE A 52 34.16 -6.42 -6.42
CA PHE A 52 34.94 -7.64 -6.21
C PHE A 52 36.37 -7.24 -5.86
N ILE A 53 36.83 -7.66 -4.68
CA ILE A 53 38.23 -7.56 -4.27
C ILE A 53 38.88 -8.88 -4.65
N SER A 54 39.85 -8.84 -5.55
CA SER A 54 40.61 -10.04 -5.93
C SER A 54 42.09 -9.78 -5.70
N THR A 55 42.79 -10.77 -5.16
CA THR A 55 44.22 -10.70 -4.88
C THR A 55 44.95 -11.33 -6.05
N ASP A 56 45.81 -10.55 -6.71
CA ASP A 56 46.67 -11.09 -7.77
C ASP A 56 47.76 -12.00 -7.17
N SER A 57 48.38 -12.83 -8.00
CA SER A 57 49.49 -13.75 -7.64
C SER A 57 50.69 -13.07 -6.96
N SER A 58 50.78 -11.73 -7.03
CA SER A 58 51.79 -10.90 -6.37
C SER A 58 51.33 -10.23 -5.07
N GLY A 59 50.18 -10.61 -4.50
CA GLY A 59 49.70 -10.10 -3.20
C GLY A 59 49.12 -8.69 -3.23
N LYS A 60 48.85 -8.12 -4.41
CA LYS A 60 48.26 -6.78 -4.58
C LYS A 60 46.75 -6.90 -4.76
N GLU A 61 45.98 -6.17 -3.94
CA GLU A 61 44.52 -6.12 -4.04
C GLU A 61 44.10 -5.33 -5.29
N ILE A 62 43.39 -5.98 -6.20
CA ILE A 62 42.75 -5.35 -7.37
C ILE A 62 41.26 -5.24 -7.06
N LYS A 63 40.76 -4.00 -6.97
CA LYS A 63 39.32 -3.72 -6.85
C LYS A 63 38.70 -3.64 -8.24
N LYS A 64 37.88 -4.61 -8.60
CA LYS A 64 37.07 -4.58 -9.82
C LYS A 64 35.65 -4.18 -9.45
N VAL A 65 35.17 -3.06 -10.02
CA VAL A 65 33.81 -2.56 -9.81
C VAL A 65 32.99 -2.89 -11.04
N GLU A 66 32.00 -3.76 -10.89
CA GLU A 66 31.01 -4.03 -11.94
C GLU A 66 29.74 -3.23 -11.67
N VAL A 67 29.29 -2.47 -12.67
CA VAL A 67 28.08 -1.65 -12.59
C VAL A 67 27.00 -2.32 -13.44
N VAL A 68 26.00 -2.90 -12.79
CA VAL A 68 24.87 -3.56 -13.49
C VAL A 68 23.64 -2.67 -13.41
N ARG A 69 23.09 -2.30 -14.57
CA ARG A 69 21.82 -1.57 -14.66
C ARG A 69 20.64 -2.53 -14.51
N ARG A 70 19.74 -2.23 -13.58
CA ARG A 70 18.51 -3.00 -13.32
C ARG A 70 17.31 -2.06 -13.34
N TYR A 71 16.17 -2.58 -13.76
CA TYR A 71 14.90 -1.87 -13.73
C TYR A 71 14.04 -2.39 -12.60
N ALA A 72 13.69 -1.51 -11.65
CA ALA A 72 12.71 -1.82 -10.62
C ALA A 72 11.30 -1.65 -11.21
N GLN A 73 10.50 -2.72 -11.17
CA GLN A 73 9.14 -2.67 -11.68
C GLN A 73 8.24 -1.77 -10.83
N PRO A 74 7.20 -1.16 -11.43
CA PRO A 74 6.20 -0.40 -10.71
C PRO A 74 5.51 -1.24 -9.61
N ASP A 75 5.37 -0.67 -8.42
CA ASP A 75 4.71 -1.32 -7.29
C ASP A 75 3.21 -1.00 -7.26
N THR A 76 2.37 -2.01 -7.44
CA THR A 76 0.91 -1.87 -7.53
C THR A 76 0.30 -1.22 -6.29
N ALA A 77 0.81 -1.52 -5.09
CA ALA A 77 0.31 -0.93 -3.85
C ALA A 77 0.57 0.59 -3.80
N SER A 78 1.77 1.02 -4.22
CA SER A 78 2.13 2.44 -4.30
C SER A 78 1.25 3.19 -5.30
N ILE A 79 0.94 2.56 -6.44
CA ILE A 79 0.03 3.10 -7.45
C ILE A 79 -1.39 3.27 -6.87
N ILE A 80 -1.94 2.25 -6.22
CA ILE A 80 -3.27 2.29 -5.61
C ILE A 80 -3.35 3.40 -4.55
N TYR A 81 -2.34 3.50 -3.68
CA TYR A 81 -2.29 4.53 -2.64
C TYR A 81 -2.28 5.94 -3.24
N TRP A 82 -1.45 6.16 -4.28
CA TRP A 82 -1.37 7.44 -4.99
C TRP A 82 -2.71 7.83 -5.65
N LEU A 83 -3.35 6.87 -6.33
CA LEU A 83 -4.63 7.09 -7.01
C LEU A 83 -5.76 7.39 -6.03
N ASN A 84 -5.78 6.71 -4.88
CA ASN A 84 -6.75 6.98 -3.81
C ASN A 84 -6.62 8.37 -3.22
N ASN A 85 -5.40 8.86 -3.03
CA ASN A 85 -5.17 10.20 -2.47
C ASN A 85 -5.42 11.33 -3.48
N ARG A 86 -5.01 11.16 -4.75
CA ARG A 86 -5.14 12.23 -5.77
C ARG A 86 -6.42 12.19 -6.57
N MET A 87 -7.03 11.03 -6.76
CA MET A 87 -8.28 10.85 -7.50
C MET A 87 -9.31 10.05 -6.68
N PRO A 88 -9.65 10.51 -5.47
CA PRO A 88 -10.54 9.77 -4.58
C PRO A 88 -11.92 9.55 -5.20
N LYS A 89 -12.45 10.50 -5.97
CA LYS A 89 -13.77 10.34 -6.61
C LYS A 89 -13.88 9.13 -7.55
N LYS A 90 -12.76 8.72 -8.17
CA LYS A 90 -12.71 7.62 -9.14
C LYS A 90 -12.16 6.33 -8.55
N TRP A 91 -11.27 6.43 -7.56
CA TRP A 91 -10.49 5.29 -7.07
C TRP A 91 -10.73 4.93 -5.61
N LYS A 92 -11.25 5.86 -4.79
CA LYS A 92 -11.58 5.57 -3.39
C LYS A 92 -12.57 4.41 -3.40
N ASN A 93 -12.18 3.30 -2.76
CA ASN A 93 -13.00 2.10 -2.66
C ASN A 93 -14.43 2.48 -2.29
N GLN A 94 -15.32 2.43 -3.27
CA GLN A 94 -16.74 2.61 -3.07
C GLN A 94 -17.20 1.33 -2.37
N PRO A 95 -17.86 1.40 -1.20
CA PRO A 95 -18.54 0.23 -0.66
C PRO A 95 -19.48 -0.29 -1.76
N ARG A 96 -19.26 -1.54 -2.20
CA ARG A 96 -20.16 -2.20 -3.14
C ARG A 96 -21.51 -2.36 -2.44
N PHE A 97 -22.55 -1.84 -3.08
CA PHE A 97 -23.97 -2.13 -2.88
C PHE A 97 -24.38 -2.39 -1.43
N ASP A 98 -25.05 -1.39 -0.84
CA ASP A 98 -26.16 -1.74 0.03
C ASP A 98 -27.06 -2.68 -0.79
N SER A 99 -27.08 -3.94 -0.40
CA SER A 99 -28.05 -4.89 -0.90
C SER A 99 -29.41 -4.37 -0.48
N ASP A 100 -30.04 -3.56 -1.33
CA ASP A 100 -31.45 -3.24 -1.21
C ASP A 100 -32.18 -4.58 -1.21
N ALA A 101 -32.64 -4.96 -0.02
CA ALA A 101 -33.28 -6.21 0.36
C ALA A 101 -34.63 -6.42 -0.34
N SER A 102 -34.59 -6.54 -1.67
CA SER A 102 -35.76 -6.63 -2.55
C SER A 102 -35.61 -7.69 -3.64
N GLY A 103 -34.39 -8.21 -3.88
CA GLY A 103 -34.15 -9.34 -4.80
C GLY A 103 -34.34 -10.72 -4.16
N ASP A 104 -34.20 -10.84 -2.84
CA ASP A 104 -34.23 -12.13 -2.16
C ASP A 104 -35.65 -12.70 -2.04
N SER A 105 -36.68 -11.85 -1.96
CA SER A 105 -38.06 -12.30 -1.78
C SER A 105 -38.58 -13.14 -2.95
N LYS A 106 -38.23 -12.77 -4.19
CA LYS A 106 -38.73 -13.47 -5.39
C LYS A 106 -38.01 -14.80 -5.64
N PHE A 107 -36.73 -14.87 -5.27
CA PHE A 107 -35.96 -16.11 -5.34
C PHE A 107 -36.41 -17.11 -4.25
N ASP A 108 -36.71 -16.62 -3.06
CA ASP A 108 -37.21 -17.43 -1.94
C ASP A 108 -38.65 -17.92 -2.20
N GLU A 109 -39.47 -17.14 -2.91
CA GLU A 109 -40.80 -17.56 -3.37
C GLU A 109 -40.73 -18.69 -4.41
N LEU A 110 -39.85 -18.56 -5.41
CA LEU A 110 -39.62 -19.59 -6.43
C LEU A 110 -39.07 -20.91 -5.83
N LEU A 111 -38.22 -20.82 -4.80
CA LEU A 111 -37.72 -22.00 -4.09
C LEU A 111 -38.81 -22.68 -3.27
N LYS A 112 -39.68 -21.91 -2.60
CA LYS A 112 -40.83 -22.46 -1.87
C LYS A 112 -41.81 -23.14 -2.81
N GLU A 113 -42.10 -22.52 -3.95
CA GLU A 113 -43.01 -23.08 -4.96
C GLU A 113 -42.44 -24.39 -5.54
N ALA A 114 -41.15 -24.42 -5.90
CA ALA A 114 -40.48 -25.62 -6.40
C ALA A 114 -40.40 -26.76 -5.36
N LEU A 115 -40.24 -26.44 -4.07
CA LEU A 115 -40.25 -27.43 -2.98
C LEU A 115 -41.67 -27.99 -2.74
N LEU A 116 -42.70 -27.14 -2.81
CA LEU A 116 -44.10 -27.56 -2.68
C LEU A 116 -44.54 -28.50 -3.80
N THR A 117 -44.14 -28.23 -5.05
CA THR A 117 -44.44 -29.13 -6.19
C THR A 117 -43.80 -30.51 -6.03
N ARG A 118 -42.57 -30.58 -5.48
CA ARG A 118 -41.91 -31.88 -5.21
C ARG A 118 -42.56 -32.66 -4.07
N LEU A 119 -43.13 -31.97 -3.09
CA LEU A 119 -43.83 -32.59 -1.97
C LEU A 119 -45.23 -33.09 -2.38
N SER A 120 -45.92 -32.41 -3.30
CA SER A 120 -47.21 -32.89 -3.83
C SER A 120 -47.05 -34.12 -4.73
N ASP A 121 -46.01 -34.17 -5.56
CA ASP A 121 -45.72 -35.33 -6.42
C ASP A 121 -45.26 -36.56 -5.62
N GLY A 122 -44.66 -36.36 -4.43
CA GLY A 122 -44.21 -37.44 -3.56
C GLY A 122 -45.34 -38.16 -2.79
N THR A 123 -46.56 -37.59 -2.75
CA THR A 123 -47.69 -38.15 -1.99
C THR A 123 -48.61 -39.08 -2.78
N GLU A 124 -48.53 -39.13 -4.10
CA GLU A 124 -49.39 -40.00 -4.91
C GLU A 124 -48.91 -41.45 -5.04
N HIS A 125 -47.67 -41.76 -4.62
CA HIS A 125 -47.08 -43.10 -4.79
C HIS A 125 -47.02 -43.97 -3.52
N LYS A 126 -47.82 -43.66 -2.49
CA LYS A 126 -48.07 -44.58 -1.37
C LYS A 126 -49.54 -44.98 -1.30
N LYS A 127 -49.95 -45.84 -2.23
CA LYS A 127 -51.06 -46.79 -2.04
C LYS A 127 -50.60 -48.17 -2.49
#